data_AF-A0A2G2J375-F1
#
_entry.id   AF-A0A2G2J375-F1
#
_cell.length_a   1.000
_cell.length_b   1.000
_cell.length_c   1.000
_cell.angle_alpha   90.00
_cell.angle_beta   90.00
_cell.angle_gamma   90.00
#
_symmetry.space_group_name_H-M   'P 1'
#
loop_
_entity.id
_entity.type
_entity.pdbx_description
1 polymer ?
#
loop_
_entity_poly.entity_id
_entity_poly.type
_entity_poly.pdbx_seq_one_letter_code
_entity_poly.pdbx_strand_id
1 'polypeptide(L)'
;MQIELSLSTDYVSHWGLWEALRELYQNAMDEELWEIRHDSESLRIITKGGQLARESLLLGASTKSGDSGKRGQYGEGYKLALLVLCRLGHAVTIRTGGEVWTPRLVDSETFGARVLAIDIQPDDVKTDGVTICVEGVTEEQFLECETNLCMDFGVLSDPGQVGRIYVGSLYVCTMPDFKRGYSFKVGEIELDRDRQMVKQLDLSWATSKLWANEEQDESAIGLMEEEAPDTQYISHLAYSHSPAVKHLDRTFPVDVVPVSTQEEIQEAVAAGVKYRLVPRTIRELLGKIRSIRIPTGHKTPIQRLEKLKKQLSGELAEELADIIKELKS
;
A
#
# COMPACT_ATOMS: atom_id res chain seq x y z
N MET A 1 -12.17 32.32 26.95
CA MET A 1 -10.84 31.99 27.51
C MET A 1 -9.92 31.72 26.33
N GLN A 2 -8.64 32.06 26.40
CA GLN A 2 -7.66 31.71 25.37
C GLN A 2 -6.61 30.76 25.97
N ILE A 3 -6.20 29.75 25.20
CA ILE A 3 -5.13 28.82 25.55
C ILE A 3 -4.07 28.88 24.46
N GLU A 4 -2.88 29.36 24.80
CA GLU A 4 -1.70 29.28 23.91
C GLU A 4 -1.13 27.85 23.95
N LEU A 5 -0.89 27.26 22.78
CA LEU A 5 -0.21 25.98 22.64
C LEU A 5 1.26 26.23 22.38
N SER A 6 2.13 25.35 22.89
CA SER A 6 3.57 25.36 22.62
C SER A 6 3.88 24.81 21.21
N LEU A 7 3.23 25.36 20.19
CA LEU A 7 3.36 24.98 18.78
C LEU A 7 3.65 26.26 17.98
N SER A 8 4.88 26.38 17.49
CA SER A 8 5.28 27.51 16.64
C SER A 8 4.64 27.41 15.26
N THR A 9 4.51 28.55 14.58
CA THR A 9 3.99 28.61 13.20
C THR A 9 4.75 27.78 12.19
N ASP A 10 6.04 27.56 12.45
CA ASP A 10 6.97 26.92 11.51
C ASP A 10 7.03 25.40 11.69
N TYR A 11 6.37 24.85 12.72
CA TYR A 11 6.29 23.41 12.89
C TYR A 11 5.52 22.78 11.73
N VAL A 12 5.98 21.59 11.28
CA VAL A 12 5.46 20.89 10.09
C VAL A 12 5.24 21.81 8.88
N SER A 13 6.19 22.71 8.59
CA SER A 13 6.10 23.71 7.50
C SER A 13 5.88 23.14 6.10
N HIS A 14 6.24 21.88 5.88
CA HIS A 14 6.02 21.16 4.64
C HIS A 14 4.58 20.66 4.46
N TRP A 15 3.74 20.69 5.50
CA TRP A 15 2.32 20.30 5.39
C TRP A 15 1.51 21.37 4.66
N GLY A 16 0.71 20.92 3.70
CA GLY A 16 -0.31 21.69 3.00
C GLY A 16 -1.72 21.34 3.46
N LEU A 17 -2.69 21.67 2.62
CA LEU A 17 -4.11 21.49 2.93
C LEU A 17 -4.46 20.01 3.11
N TRP A 18 -3.94 19.13 2.23
CA TRP A 18 -4.22 17.70 2.31
C TRP A 18 -3.76 17.10 3.63
N GLU A 19 -2.53 17.34 4.07
CA GLU A 19 -2.03 16.75 5.32
C GLU A 19 -2.87 17.18 6.52
N ALA A 20 -3.30 18.45 6.55
CA ALA A 20 -4.17 18.97 7.59
C ALA A 20 -5.57 18.33 7.56
N LEU A 21 -6.24 18.33 6.40
CA LEU A 21 -7.57 17.73 6.27
C LEU A 21 -7.55 16.23 6.51
N ARG A 22 -6.50 15.54 6.09
CA ARG A 22 -6.33 14.10 6.32
C ARG A 22 -6.28 13.77 7.81
N GLU A 23 -5.62 14.57 8.66
CA GLU A 23 -5.67 14.33 10.11
C GLU A 23 -7.08 14.54 10.69
N LEU A 24 -7.83 15.51 10.18
CA LEU A 24 -9.22 15.73 10.59
C LEU A 24 -10.14 14.59 10.10
N TYR A 25 -9.97 14.14 8.86
CA TYR A 25 -10.70 13.02 8.27
C TYR A 25 -10.42 11.72 9.03
N GLN A 26 -9.17 11.44 9.40
CA GLN A 26 -8.84 10.28 10.25
C GLN A 26 -9.60 10.31 11.57
N ASN A 27 -9.64 11.46 12.25
CA ASN A 27 -10.37 11.57 13.50
C ASN A 27 -11.87 11.32 13.32
N ALA A 28 -12.46 11.78 12.22
CA ALA A 28 -13.85 11.53 11.91
C ALA A 28 -14.12 10.05 11.56
N MET A 29 -13.27 9.44 10.72
CA MET A 29 -13.39 8.04 10.30
C MET A 29 -13.11 7.02 11.42
N ASP A 30 -12.54 7.45 12.54
CA ASP A 30 -12.39 6.65 13.76
C ASP A 30 -13.68 6.60 14.61
N GLU A 31 -14.67 7.46 14.31
CA GLU A 31 -15.99 7.45 14.94
C GLU A 31 -16.99 6.65 14.09
N GLU A 32 -18.03 6.08 14.72
CA GLU A 32 -19.01 5.24 14.01
C GLU A 32 -19.87 6.01 13.02
N LEU A 33 -20.24 7.24 13.38
CA LEU A 33 -21.12 8.11 12.61
C LEU A 33 -20.39 9.41 12.30
N TRP A 34 -20.03 9.57 11.04
CA TRP A 34 -19.33 10.76 10.56
C TRP A 34 -19.83 11.17 9.17
N GLU A 35 -19.58 12.43 8.84
CA GLU A 35 -19.97 13.03 7.56
C GLU A 35 -19.00 14.16 7.20
N ILE A 36 -18.68 14.25 5.91
CA ILE A 36 -17.94 15.37 5.34
C ILE A 36 -18.89 16.07 4.37
N ARG A 37 -19.10 17.38 4.56
CA ARG A 37 -19.92 18.22 3.68
C ARG A 37 -19.10 19.39 3.20
N HIS A 38 -19.10 19.65 1.90
CA HIS A 38 -18.58 20.88 1.33
C HIS A 38 -19.74 21.70 0.80
N ASP A 39 -19.73 22.99 1.10
CA ASP A 39 -20.56 24.00 0.43
C ASP A 39 -19.65 25.07 -0.18
N SER A 40 -20.22 26.03 -0.92
CA SER A 40 -19.45 26.98 -1.74
C SER A 40 -18.40 27.79 -0.97
N GLU A 41 -18.49 27.87 0.37
CA GLU A 41 -17.62 28.69 1.20
C GLU A 41 -16.88 27.90 2.29
N SER A 42 -17.32 26.66 2.60
CA SER A 42 -16.81 25.93 3.75
C SER A 42 -16.83 24.41 3.62
N LEU A 43 -15.82 23.78 4.22
CA LEU A 43 -15.76 22.35 4.47
C LEU A 43 -16.16 22.06 5.92
N ARG A 44 -17.13 21.17 6.11
CA ARG A 44 -17.62 20.72 7.42
C ARG A 44 -17.36 19.24 7.61
N ILE A 45 -16.70 18.91 8.71
CA ILE A 45 -16.42 17.55 9.17
C ILE A 45 -17.21 17.35 10.45
N ILE A 46 -18.15 16.40 10.43
CA ILE A 46 -19.15 16.21 11.49
C ILE A 46 -19.02 14.78 11.99
N THR A 47 -18.93 14.60 13.31
CA THR A 47 -19.09 13.30 13.97
C THR A 47 -20.30 13.33 14.89
N LYS A 48 -20.86 12.15 15.19
CA LYS A 48 -21.84 11.99 16.27
C LYS A 48 -21.24 11.21 17.43
N GLY A 49 -21.59 11.64 18.64
CA GLY A 49 -21.05 11.07 19.86
C GLY A 49 -19.64 11.58 20.18
N GLY A 50 -19.33 11.62 21.47
CA GLY A 50 -18.07 12.14 21.97
C GLY A 50 -17.97 13.67 21.96
N GLN A 51 -16.84 14.17 22.44
CA GLN A 51 -16.49 15.59 22.45
C GLN A 51 -14.97 15.71 22.61
N LEU A 52 -14.39 16.81 22.12
CA LEU A 52 -13.02 17.18 22.48
C LEU A 52 -13.02 17.74 23.90
N ALA A 53 -12.32 17.04 24.79
CA ALA A 53 -12.04 17.54 26.12
C ALA A 53 -10.89 18.56 26.06
N ARG A 54 -10.90 19.59 26.90
CA ARG A 54 -9.84 20.63 26.90
C ARG A 54 -8.45 20.04 27.16
N GLU A 55 -8.37 18.93 27.90
CA GLU A 55 -7.15 18.17 28.15
C GLU A 55 -6.51 17.66 26.86
N SER A 56 -7.29 17.45 25.79
CA SER A 56 -6.75 17.06 24.48
C SER A 56 -5.88 18.14 23.82
N LEU A 57 -5.91 19.38 24.34
CA LEU A 57 -5.00 20.45 23.92
C LEU A 57 -3.56 20.22 24.40
N LEU A 58 -3.36 19.43 25.46
CA LEU A 58 -2.03 19.06 25.94
C LEU A 58 -1.33 18.17 24.89
N LEU A 59 -0.07 18.46 24.57
CA LEU A 59 0.74 17.57 23.72
C LEU A 59 0.95 16.21 24.41
N GLY A 60 0.96 15.13 23.62
CA GLY A 60 1.02 13.77 24.13
C GLY A 60 -0.24 13.25 24.87
N ALA A 61 -1.27 14.08 25.10
CA ALA A 61 -2.52 13.61 25.68
C ALA A 61 -3.40 12.95 24.59
N SER A 62 -3.37 11.62 24.54
CA SER A 62 -4.19 10.80 23.64
C SER A 62 -5.09 9.89 24.44
N THR A 63 -6.39 9.88 24.14
CA THR A 63 -7.33 8.86 24.66
C THR A 63 -7.29 7.57 23.84
N LYS A 64 -6.52 7.54 22.75
CA LYS A 64 -6.42 6.44 21.77
C LYS A 64 -5.12 5.64 21.88
N SER A 65 -4.24 5.97 22.84
CA SER A 65 -2.97 5.29 23.05
C SER A 65 -3.18 3.82 23.43
N GLY A 66 -2.73 2.90 22.56
CA GLY A 66 -2.82 1.45 22.76
C GLY A 66 -3.93 0.73 21.97
N ASP A 67 -4.79 1.46 21.25
CA ASP A 67 -5.81 0.88 20.38
C ASP A 67 -5.29 0.77 18.94
N SER A 68 -4.86 -0.43 18.55
CA SER A 68 -4.37 -0.70 17.19
C SER A 68 -5.44 -0.58 16.10
N GLY A 69 -6.72 -0.49 16.46
CA GLY A 69 -7.83 -0.35 15.51
C GLY A 69 -8.08 1.08 15.06
N LYS A 70 -7.53 2.08 15.75
CA LYS A 70 -7.73 3.51 15.43
C LYS A 70 -6.59 4.06 14.59
N ARG A 71 -6.94 4.97 13.66
CA ARG A 71 -5.97 5.64 12.78
C ARG A 71 -5.11 6.64 13.57
N GLY A 72 -5.71 7.38 14.50
CA GLY A 72 -5.04 8.37 15.34
C GLY A 72 -4.39 7.79 16.60
N GLN A 73 -3.07 7.92 16.77
CA GLN A 73 -2.33 7.34 17.90
C GLN A 73 -1.75 8.39 18.88
N TYR A 74 -1.11 9.44 18.37
CA TYR A 74 -0.24 10.33 19.17
C TYR A 74 -0.96 11.46 19.93
N GLY A 75 -2.26 11.68 19.68
CA GLY A 75 -3.01 12.76 20.32
C GLY A 75 -2.58 14.17 19.89
N GLU A 76 -1.83 14.30 18.80
CA GLU A 76 -1.27 15.56 18.32
C GLU A 76 -1.82 16.02 16.97
N GLY A 77 -2.25 15.07 16.12
CA GLY A 77 -2.54 15.31 14.70
C GLY A 77 -3.54 16.43 14.44
N TYR A 78 -4.65 16.49 15.19
CA TYR A 78 -5.65 17.54 14.97
C TYR A 78 -5.10 18.94 15.30
N LYS A 79 -4.24 19.07 16.33
CA LYS A 79 -3.62 20.37 16.68
C LYS A 79 -2.69 20.85 15.57
N LEU A 80 -1.93 19.91 14.97
CA LEU A 80 -1.11 20.20 13.80
C LEU A 80 -1.95 20.59 12.59
N ALA A 81 -3.09 19.93 12.38
CA ALA A 81 -4.04 20.33 11.34
C ALA A 81 -4.55 21.76 11.55
N LEU A 82 -4.96 22.13 12.78
CA LEU A 82 -5.39 23.51 13.08
C LEU A 82 -4.26 24.52 12.82
N LEU A 83 -3.04 24.20 13.22
CA LEU A 83 -1.87 25.04 12.97
C LEU A 83 -1.69 25.31 11.46
N VAL A 84 -1.70 24.24 10.66
CA VAL A 84 -1.49 24.31 9.21
C VAL A 84 -2.65 25.06 8.53
N LEU A 85 -3.90 24.77 8.89
CA LEU A 85 -5.07 25.47 8.34
C LEU A 85 -4.99 26.98 8.62
N CYS A 86 -4.70 27.38 9.86
CA CYS A 86 -4.52 28.79 10.18
C CYS A 86 -3.35 29.43 9.43
N ARG A 87 -2.24 28.69 9.24
CA ARG A 87 -1.08 29.16 8.46
C ARG A 87 -1.41 29.37 6.98
N LEU A 88 -2.24 28.50 6.41
CA LEU A 88 -2.75 28.60 5.04
C LEU A 88 -3.84 29.69 4.89
N GLY A 89 -4.24 30.34 5.98
CA GLY A 89 -5.23 31.41 5.96
C GLY A 89 -6.68 30.94 6.05
N HIS A 90 -6.92 29.66 6.32
CA HIS A 90 -8.27 29.14 6.55
C HIS A 90 -8.73 29.48 7.97
N ALA A 91 -9.92 30.10 8.07
CA ALA A 91 -10.58 30.25 9.35
C ALA A 91 -11.20 28.92 9.75
N VAL A 92 -10.96 28.48 10.99
CA VAL A 92 -11.49 27.21 11.49
C VAL A 92 -12.34 27.48 12.72
N THR A 93 -13.48 26.80 12.81
CA THR A 93 -14.36 26.82 13.97
C THR A 93 -14.69 25.39 14.37
N ILE A 94 -14.52 25.04 15.64
CA ILE A 94 -14.87 23.71 16.17
C ILE A 94 -16.00 23.88 17.18
N ARG A 95 -17.10 23.16 17.00
CA ARG A 95 -18.18 23.05 18.00
C ARG A 95 -18.11 21.68 18.66
N THR A 96 -18.05 21.67 19.99
CA THR A 96 -17.84 20.47 20.79
C THR A 96 -18.31 20.69 22.23
N GLY A 97 -19.13 19.78 22.78
CA GLY A 97 -19.45 19.78 24.22
C GLY A 97 -20.13 21.04 24.77
N GLY A 98 -20.78 21.84 23.91
CA GLY A 98 -21.33 23.16 24.27
C GLY A 98 -20.30 24.28 24.34
N GLU A 99 -19.18 24.11 23.62
CA GLU A 99 -18.16 25.13 23.44
C GLU A 99 -17.88 25.35 21.95
N VAL A 100 -17.49 26.58 21.61
CA VAL A 100 -16.89 26.94 20.33
C VAL A 100 -15.41 27.19 20.55
N TRP A 101 -14.57 26.46 19.81
CA TRP A 101 -13.13 26.64 19.80
C TRP A 101 -12.71 27.25 18.47
N THR A 102 -11.99 28.37 18.53
CA THR A 102 -11.49 29.09 17.35
C THR A 102 -9.97 29.15 17.40
N PRO A 103 -9.24 28.32 16.63
CA PRO A 103 -7.79 28.41 16.51
C PRO A 103 -7.36 29.69 15.81
N ARG A 104 -6.26 30.29 16.27
CA ARG A 104 -5.62 31.48 15.69
C ARG A 104 -4.11 31.44 15.89
N LEU A 105 -3.36 32.10 14.99
CA LEU A 105 -1.92 32.32 15.16
C LEU A 105 -1.69 33.68 15.83
N VAL A 106 -1.18 33.67 17.05
CA VAL A 106 -0.96 34.86 17.89
C VAL A 106 0.52 35.01 18.24
N ASP A 107 0.98 36.24 18.42
CA ASP A 107 2.32 36.49 18.95
C ASP A 107 2.29 36.30 20.47
N SER A 108 2.97 35.26 20.97
CA SER A 108 3.03 34.95 22.40
C SER A 108 4.17 35.70 23.06
N GLU A 109 3.85 36.51 24.07
CA GLU A 109 4.86 37.11 24.95
C GLU A 109 5.58 36.05 25.80
N THR A 110 4.86 35.00 26.20
CA THR A 110 5.40 33.90 27.02
C THR A 110 6.51 33.16 26.31
N PHE A 111 6.32 32.85 25.02
CA PHE A 111 7.28 32.09 24.22
C PHE A 111 8.19 32.99 23.37
N GLY A 112 7.88 34.28 23.22
CA GLY A 112 8.60 35.20 22.35
C GLY A 112 8.51 34.81 20.87
N ALA A 113 7.44 34.13 20.47
CA ALA A 113 7.26 33.58 19.14
C ALA A 113 5.77 33.56 18.75
N ARG A 114 5.51 33.47 17.44
CA ARG A 114 4.15 33.27 16.95
C ARG A 114 3.74 31.81 17.13
N VAL A 115 2.62 31.58 17.81
CA VAL A 115 2.15 30.25 18.21
C VAL A 115 0.68 30.04 17.85
N LEU A 116 0.26 28.78 17.80
CA LEU A 116 -1.15 28.42 17.76
C LEU A 116 -1.80 28.67 19.12
N ALA A 117 -2.89 29.42 19.16
CA ALA A 117 -3.75 29.58 20.33
C ALA A 117 -5.18 29.18 19.99
N ILE A 118 -5.92 28.71 20.99
CA ILE A 118 -7.33 28.32 20.88
C ILE A 118 -8.18 29.26 21.73
N ASP A 119 -9.05 30.03 21.08
CA ASP A 119 -10.08 30.81 21.76
C ASP A 119 -11.29 29.93 22.04
N ILE A 120 -11.62 29.75 23.32
CA ILE A 120 -12.74 28.93 23.79
C ILE A 120 -13.84 29.83 24.34
N GLN A 121 -15.04 29.67 23.80
CA GLN A 121 -16.25 30.38 24.22
C GLN A 121 -17.38 29.37 24.50
N PRO A 122 -18.28 29.64 25.45
CA PRO A 122 -19.52 28.86 25.58
C PRO A 122 -20.32 28.91 24.27
N ASP A 123 -20.90 27.79 23.89
CA ASP A 123 -21.88 27.68 22.81
C ASP A 123 -23.27 27.42 23.41
N ASP A 124 -24.27 28.18 22.98
CA ASP A 124 -25.66 27.93 23.35
C ASP A 124 -26.18 26.64 22.68
N VAL A 125 -25.49 26.17 21.62
CA VAL A 125 -25.79 24.92 20.94
C VAL A 125 -24.98 23.78 21.57
N LYS A 126 -25.66 22.86 22.26
CA LYS A 126 -25.07 21.57 22.63
C LYS A 126 -25.04 20.65 21.41
N THR A 127 -23.84 20.32 20.93
CA THR A 127 -23.64 19.32 19.89
C THR A 127 -23.43 17.94 20.50
N ASP A 128 -24.07 16.93 19.91
CA ASP A 128 -23.77 15.52 20.18
C ASP A 128 -22.68 15.08 19.19
N GLY A 129 -21.42 15.26 19.58
CA GLY A 129 -20.25 15.05 18.73
C GLY A 129 -19.45 16.33 18.46
N VAL A 130 -18.55 16.24 17.47
CA VAL A 130 -17.64 17.32 17.08
C VAL A 130 -17.99 17.79 15.68
N THR A 131 -18.12 19.11 15.50
CA THR A 131 -18.26 19.72 14.17
C THR A 131 -17.09 20.66 13.93
N ILE A 132 -16.26 20.35 12.94
CA ILE A 132 -15.16 21.20 12.50
C ILE A 132 -15.59 21.86 11.19
N CYS A 133 -15.55 23.19 11.15
CA CYS A 133 -15.82 23.99 9.96
C CYS A 133 -14.52 24.68 9.53
N VAL A 134 -14.10 24.48 8.29
CA VAL A 134 -12.93 25.09 7.67
C VAL A 134 -13.42 25.98 6.54
N GLU A 135 -13.31 27.28 6.73
CA GLU A 135 -13.76 28.29 5.75
C GLU A 135 -12.71 28.53 4.68
N GLY A 136 -13.17 28.92 3.49
CA GLY A 136 -12.30 29.28 2.36
C GLY A 136 -11.66 28.09 1.66
N VAL A 137 -12.12 26.85 1.93
CA VAL A 137 -11.78 25.69 1.10
C VAL A 137 -12.60 25.79 -0.18
N THR A 138 -11.93 26.03 -1.30
CA THR A 138 -12.60 26.12 -2.61
C THR A 138 -13.11 24.75 -3.08
N GLU A 139 -14.06 24.73 -4.00
CA GLU A 139 -14.56 23.49 -4.62
C GLU A 139 -13.43 22.69 -5.31
N GLU A 140 -12.50 23.38 -5.97
CA GLU A 140 -11.32 22.75 -6.59
C GLU A 140 -10.42 22.06 -5.56
N GLN A 141 -10.08 22.76 -4.46
CA GLN A 141 -9.29 22.19 -3.37
C GLN A 141 -9.99 21.02 -2.69
N PHE A 142 -11.31 21.12 -2.50
CA PHE A 142 -12.11 20.04 -1.94
C PHE A 142 -12.10 18.81 -2.85
N LEU A 143 -12.34 18.99 -4.15
CA LEU A 143 -12.34 17.91 -5.12
C LEU A 143 -10.96 17.25 -5.23
N GLU A 144 -9.87 18.03 -5.19
CA GLU A 144 -8.51 17.50 -5.11
C GLU A 144 -8.33 16.60 -3.87
N CYS A 145 -8.82 17.04 -2.71
CA CYS A 145 -8.79 16.22 -1.49
C CYS A 145 -9.70 14.99 -1.56
N GLU A 146 -10.81 15.03 -2.30
CA GLU A 146 -11.65 13.85 -2.52
C GLU A 146 -10.94 12.79 -3.36
N THR A 147 -10.10 13.18 -4.32
CA THR A 147 -9.27 12.20 -5.09
C THR A 147 -8.26 11.45 -4.20
N ASN A 148 -8.00 11.98 -3.01
CA ASN A 148 -7.14 11.38 -2.01
C ASN A 148 -7.87 10.42 -1.06
N LEU A 149 -9.14 10.10 -1.35
CA LEU A 149 -9.92 9.07 -0.66
C LEU A 149 -10.03 7.81 -1.53
N CYS A 150 -9.94 6.63 -0.90
CA CYS A 150 -10.13 5.34 -1.58
C CYS A 150 -10.90 4.37 -0.67
N MET A 151 -12.12 4.00 -1.05
CA MET A 151 -12.96 3.11 -0.24
C MET A 151 -12.72 1.63 -0.52
N ASP A 152 -12.07 1.32 -1.65
CA ASP A 152 -11.67 -0.04 -2.01
C ASP A 152 -10.37 -0.44 -1.31
N PHE A 153 -10.13 -1.75 -1.16
CA PHE A 153 -8.92 -2.32 -0.57
C PHE A 153 -8.34 -3.40 -1.48
N GLY A 154 -7.02 -3.54 -1.46
CA GLY A 154 -6.27 -4.45 -2.32
C GLY A 154 -5.64 -3.73 -3.51
N VAL A 155 -5.59 -4.44 -4.64
CA VAL A 155 -5.06 -3.92 -5.91
C VAL A 155 -6.09 -3.03 -6.59
N LEU A 156 -5.70 -1.81 -6.95
CA LEU A 156 -6.56 -0.85 -7.63
C LEU A 156 -6.44 -1.01 -9.15
N SER A 157 -7.56 -1.27 -9.80
CA SER A 157 -7.64 -1.54 -11.25
C SER A 157 -7.60 -0.27 -12.12
N ASP A 158 -7.95 0.88 -11.56
CA ASP A 158 -8.02 2.16 -12.27
C ASP A 158 -6.61 2.66 -12.66
N PRO A 159 -6.33 2.91 -13.96
CA PRO A 159 -5.07 3.49 -14.42
C PRO A 159 -4.71 4.83 -13.77
N GLY A 160 -5.69 5.61 -13.33
CA GLY A 160 -5.46 6.86 -12.59
C GLY A 160 -4.83 6.65 -11.20
N GLN A 161 -4.85 5.40 -10.71
CA GLN A 161 -4.34 5.04 -9.39
C GLN A 161 -2.92 4.48 -9.41
N VAL A 162 -2.28 4.36 -10.58
CA VAL A 162 -0.94 3.77 -10.71
C VAL A 162 0.05 4.46 -9.76
N GLY A 163 0.71 3.64 -8.93
CA GLY A 163 1.67 4.10 -7.92
C GLY A 163 1.05 4.72 -6.67
N ARG A 164 -0.25 5.08 -6.66
CA ARG A 164 -0.89 5.71 -5.50
C ARG A 164 -1.10 4.69 -4.39
N ILE A 165 -0.67 5.06 -3.18
CA ILE A 165 -0.74 4.22 -1.98
C ILE A 165 -1.71 4.84 -1.00
N TYR A 166 -2.65 4.02 -0.56
CA TYR A 166 -3.67 4.37 0.42
C TYR A 166 -3.58 3.46 1.65
N VAL A 167 -3.81 4.03 2.83
CA VAL A 167 -3.91 3.26 4.07
C VAL A 167 -5.12 3.77 4.86
N GLY A 168 -6.01 2.85 5.23
CA GLY A 168 -7.22 3.19 5.98
C GLY A 168 -8.14 4.15 5.22
N SER A 169 -8.20 4.00 3.90
CA SER A 169 -8.97 4.82 2.96
C SER A 169 -8.44 6.22 2.64
N LEU A 170 -7.21 6.52 3.07
CA LEU A 170 -6.60 7.84 2.89
C LEU A 170 -5.29 7.72 2.12
N TYR A 171 -5.08 8.63 1.18
CA TYR A 171 -3.84 8.72 0.41
C TYR A 171 -2.64 9.05 1.32
N VAL A 172 -1.54 8.34 1.06
CA VAL A 172 -0.27 8.46 1.78
C VAL A 172 0.77 9.07 0.86
N CYS A 173 1.10 8.37 -0.23
CA CYS A 173 2.12 8.78 -1.19
C CYS A 173 1.90 8.14 -2.56
N THR A 174 2.69 8.60 -3.54
CA THR A 174 2.76 7.99 -4.86
C THR A 174 4.16 7.39 -5.05
N MET A 175 4.22 6.11 -5.38
CA MET A 175 5.43 5.33 -5.62
C MET A 175 5.60 5.15 -7.13
N PRO A 176 6.51 5.88 -7.79
CA PRO A 176 6.58 5.94 -9.26
C PRO A 176 6.98 4.61 -9.92
N ASP A 177 7.70 3.75 -9.19
CA ASP A 177 8.18 2.47 -9.72
C ASP A 177 7.10 1.37 -9.71
N PHE A 178 6.01 1.57 -8.96
CA PHE A 178 4.92 0.60 -8.87
C PHE A 178 3.96 0.76 -10.04
N LYS A 179 3.56 -0.37 -10.61
CA LYS A 179 2.73 -0.41 -11.83
C LYS A 179 1.24 -0.38 -11.58
N ARG A 180 0.83 -0.52 -10.32
CA ARG A 180 -0.57 -0.48 -9.89
C ARG A 180 -0.75 0.42 -8.67
N GLY A 181 -1.99 0.80 -8.41
CA GLY A 181 -2.38 1.46 -7.17
C GLY A 181 -2.70 0.43 -6.10
N TYR A 182 -2.52 0.80 -4.84
CA TYR A 182 -2.75 -0.09 -3.72
C TYR A 182 -3.45 0.60 -2.56
N SER A 183 -4.40 -0.10 -1.96
CA SER A 183 -5.08 0.35 -0.75
C SER A 183 -5.03 -0.71 0.32
N PHE A 184 -4.54 -0.35 1.50
CA PHE A 184 -4.34 -1.24 2.63
C PHE A 184 -5.25 -0.86 3.79
N LYS A 185 -5.64 -1.84 4.58
CA LYS A 185 -6.32 -1.59 5.86
C LYS A 185 -5.33 -1.03 6.87
N VAL A 186 -5.87 -0.35 7.89
CA VAL A 186 -5.08 0.15 9.01
C VAL A 186 -4.34 -1.03 9.65
N GLY A 187 -3.04 -0.89 9.86
CA GLY A 187 -2.18 -1.91 10.48
C GLY A 187 -1.62 -2.97 9.52
N GLU A 188 -1.98 -2.98 8.24
CA GLU A 188 -1.38 -3.89 7.26
C GLU A 188 0.01 -3.42 6.79
N ILE A 189 0.25 -2.11 6.83
CA ILE A 189 1.52 -1.47 6.51
C ILE A 189 1.87 -0.46 7.60
N GLU A 190 3.14 -0.44 7.98
CA GLU A 190 3.69 0.54 8.91
C GLU A 190 3.95 1.86 8.18
N LEU A 191 3.45 2.96 8.75
CA LEU A 191 3.66 4.32 8.26
C LEU A 191 4.67 5.05 9.14
N ASP A 192 5.33 6.05 8.58
CA ASP A 192 6.10 7.00 9.38
C ASP A 192 5.18 7.90 10.23
N ARG A 193 5.78 8.67 11.16
CA ARG A 193 5.03 9.56 12.07
C ARG A 193 4.07 10.48 11.33
N ASP A 194 4.54 11.08 10.24
CA ASP A 194 3.77 12.04 9.44
C ASP A 194 2.89 11.35 8.40
N ARG A 195 2.96 10.02 8.31
CA ARG A 195 2.18 9.19 7.38
C ARG A 195 2.34 9.65 5.93
N GLN A 196 3.49 10.19 5.54
CA GLN A 196 3.74 10.70 4.19
C GLN A 196 4.52 9.69 3.35
N MET A 197 5.05 8.64 3.96
CA MET A 197 5.88 7.67 3.25
C MET A 197 5.64 6.25 3.74
N VAL A 198 5.79 5.32 2.80
CA VAL A 198 5.89 3.89 3.07
C VAL A 198 7.29 3.44 2.69
N LYS A 199 7.90 2.57 3.50
CA LYS A 199 9.18 1.96 3.12
C LYS A 199 8.94 1.03 1.94
N GLN A 200 9.73 1.19 0.88
CA GLN A 200 9.58 0.38 -0.34
C GLN A 200 9.64 -1.13 -0.07
N LEU A 201 10.52 -1.58 0.83
CA LEU A 201 10.63 -3.00 1.20
C LEU A 201 9.31 -3.54 1.78
N ASP A 202 8.72 -2.80 2.72
CA ASP A 202 7.45 -3.19 3.36
C ASP A 202 6.31 -3.19 2.34
N LEU A 203 6.29 -2.21 1.44
CA LEU A 203 5.30 -2.12 0.38
C LEU A 203 5.43 -3.25 -0.65
N SER A 204 6.64 -3.52 -1.16
CA SER A 204 6.90 -4.62 -2.09
C SER A 204 6.54 -5.97 -1.48
N TRP A 205 6.76 -6.16 -0.18
CA TRP A 205 6.34 -7.36 0.54
C TRP A 205 4.81 -7.47 0.62
N ALA A 206 4.13 -6.39 1.02
CA ALA A 206 2.68 -6.35 1.16
C ALA A 206 1.96 -6.54 -0.19
N THR A 207 2.42 -5.87 -1.25
CA THR A 207 1.89 -6.01 -2.61
C THR A 207 2.13 -7.41 -3.16
N SER A 208 3.31 -7.99 -2.95
CA SER A 208 3.59 -9.39 -3.32
C SER A 208 2.65 -10.38 -2.63
N LYS A 209 2.25 -10.09 -1.38
CA LYS A 209 1.26 -10.90 -0.66
C LYS A 209 -0.13 -10.79 -1.28
N LEU A 210 -0.54 -9.59 -1.71
CA LEU A 210 -1.80 -9.40 -2.44
C LEU A 210 -1.78 -10.21 -3.74
N TRP A 211 -0.74 -10.03 -4.57
CA TRP A 211 -0.60 -10.74 -5.84
C TRP A 211 -0.48 -12.27 -5.71
N ALA A 212 0.03 -12.78 -4.58
CA ALA A 212 0.06 -14.22 -4.32
C ALA A 212 -1.33 -14.83 -4.11
N ASN A 213 -2.34 -14.01 -3.79
CA ASN A 213 -3.70 -14.43 -3.46
C ASN A 213 -4.76 -13.85 -4.42
N GLU A 214 -4.39 -12.89 -5.26
CA GLU A 214 -5.26 -12.28 -6.27
C GLU A 214 -5.65 -13.31 -7.34
N GLU A 215 -6.93 -13.36 -7.72
CA GLU A 215 -7.42 -14.32 -8.72
C GLU A 215 -7.16 -13.85 -10.16
N GLN A 216 -6.84 -12.57 -10.35
CA GLN A 216 -6.53 -11.96 -11.64
C GLN A 216 -5.08 -12.28 -12.09
N ASP A 217 -4.86 -13.53 -12.46
CA ASP A 217 -3.53 -14.11 -12.66
C ASP A 217 -2.70 -13.53 -13.82
N GLU A 218 -3.35 -13.11 -14.91
CA GLU A 218 -2.65 -12.57 -16.09
C GLU A 218 -1.89 -11.28 -15.78
N SER A 219 -2.47 -10.41 -14.93
CA SER A 219 -1.82 -9.18 -14.49
C SER A 219 -0.59 -9.47 -13.64
N ALA A 220 -0.67 -10.48 -12.77
CA ALA A 220 0.45 -10.86 -11.90
C ALA A 220 1.66 -11.35 -12.73
N ILE A 221 1.42 -12.17 -13.76
CA ILE A 221 2.50 -12.65 -14.63
C ILE A 221 3.16 -11.49 -15.37
N GLY A 222 2.38 -10.57 -15.95
CA GLY A 222 2.95 -9.40 -16.65
C GLY A 222 3.87 -8.58 -15.75
N LEU A 223 3.46 -8.35 -14.49
CA LEU A 223 4.29 -7.67 -13.50
C LEU A 223 5.58 -8.44 -13.17
N MET A 224 5.53 -9.77 -13.13
CA MET A 224 6.73 -10.59 -12.93
C MET A 224 7.65 -10.56 -14.15
N GLU A 225 7.10 -10.55 -15.36
CA GLU A 225 7.84 -10.43 -16.63
C GLU A 225 8.56 -9.09 -16.73
N GLU A 226 7.94 -8.03 -16.24
CA GLU A 226 8.52 -6.68 -16.15
C GLU A 226 9.47 -6.49 -14.95
N GLU A 227 9.65 -7.52 -14.11
CA GLU A 227 10.41 -7.46 -12.85
C GLU A 227 9.94 -6.30 -11.94
N ALA A 228 8.64 -6.02 -11.93
CA ALA A 228 8.05 -4.91 -11.20
C ALA A 228 8.14 -5.09 -9.68
N PRO A 229 8.39 -4.02 -8.90
CA PRO A 229 8.42 -4.05 -7.43
C PRO A 229 7.16 -4.63 -6.80
N ASP A 230 6.02 -4.49 -7.49
CA ASP A 230 4.70 -5.03 -7.17
C ASP A 230 4.71 -6.53 -6.83
N THR A 231 5.57 -7.31 -7.50
CA THR A 231 5.64 -8.77 -7.35
C THR A 231 7.02 -9.26 -6.90
N GLN A 232 7.88 -8.36 -6.43
CA GLN A 232 9.29 -8.64 -6.15
C GLN A 232 9.50 -9.84 -5.20
N TYR A 233 8.63 -10.01 -4.20
CA TYR A 233 8.74 -11.05 -3.17
C TYR A 233 7.70 -12.16 -3.30
N ILE A 234 6.96 -12.22 -4.41
CA ILE A 234 5.88 -13.19 -4.59
C ILE A 234 6.39 -14.63 -4.50
N SER A 235 7.62 -14.92 -4.93
CA SER A 235 8.21 -16.27 -4.84
C SER A 235 8.39 -16.76 -3.41
N HIS A 236 8.54 -15.86 -2.44
CA HIS A 236 8.61 -16.20 -1.01
C HIS A 236 7.24 -16.44 -0.38
N LEU A 237 6.19 -15.80 -0.92
CA LEU A 237 4.87 -15.74 -0.32
C LEU A 237 3.85 -16.70 -0.97
N ALA A 238 4.02 -16.98 -2.26
CA ALA A 238 3.14 -17.85 -3.00
C ALA A 238 3.40 -19.33 -2.71
N TYR A 239 2.31 -20.09 -2.66
CA TYR A 239 2.32 -21.55 -2.53
C TYR A 239 1.98 -22.20 -3.87
N SER A 240 2.15 -23.53 -3.96
CA SER A 240 1.80 -24.30 -5.17
C SER A 240 0.34 -24.14 -5.59
N HIS A 241 -0.55 -23.80 -4.65
CA HIS A 241 -1.98 -23.60 -4.91
C HIS A 241 -2.37 -22.14 -5.16
N SER A 242 -1.43 -21.19 -5.05
CA SER A 242 -1.67 -19.77 -5.32
C SER A 242 -2.14 -19.59 -6.78
N PRO A 243 -3.10 -18.69 -7.04
CA PRO A 243 -3.65 -18.46 -8.38
C PRO A 243 -2.57 -18.23 -9.44
N ALA A 244 -1.66 -17.26 -9.23
CA ALA A 244 -0.58 -16.95 -10.16
C ALA A 244 0.33 -18.16 -10.49
N VAL A 245 0.57 -19.05 -9.51
CA VAL A 245 1.39 -20.26 -9.71
C VAL A 245 0.64 -21.29 -10.55
N LYS A 246 -0.65 -21.49 -10.30
CA LYS A 246 -1.50 -22.37 -11.13
C LYS A 246 -1.64 -21.86 -12.55
N HIS A 247 -1.76 -20.54 -12.73
CA HIS A 247 -1.84 -19.96 -14.05
C HIS A 247 -0.53 -20.12 -14.81
N LEU A 248 0.62 -19.85 -14.17
CA LEU A 248 1.94 -20.16 -14.72
C LEU A 248 2.09 -21.63 -15.13
N ASP A 249 1.59 -22.58 -14.33
CA ASP A 249 1.64 -24.00 -14.71
C ASP A 249 0.85 -24.31 -15.98
N ARG A 250 -0.30 -23.66 -16.15
CA ARG A 250 -1.19 -23.90 -17.29
C ARG A 250 -0.66 -23.27 -18.57
N THR A 251 -0.05 -22.08 -18.46
CA THR A 251 0.39 -21.29 -19.61
C THR A 251 1.83 -21.60 -20.03
N PHE A 252 2.69 -22.03 -19.10
CA PHE A 252 4.09 -22.32 -19.42
C PHE A 252 4.21 -23.69 -20.12
N PRO A 253 4.84 -23.77 -21.32
CA PRO A 253 4.94 -25.02 -22.07
C PRO A 253 5.60 -26.15 -21.27
N VAL A 254 5.09 -27.38 -21.43
CA VAL A 254 5.59 -28.56 -20.68
C VAL A 254 6.94 -29.06 -21.22
N ASP A 255 7.21 -28.87 -22.52
CA ASP A 255 8.43 -29.30 -23.19
C ASP A 255 9.57 -28.25 -23.16
N VAL A 256 9.37 -27.14 -22.45
CA VAL A 256 10.33 -26.04 -22.34
C VAL A 256 10.83 -25.94 -20.90
N VAL A 257 12.15 -25.87 -20.74
CA VAL A 257 12.79 -25.64 -19.45
C VAL A 257 12.88 -24.12 -19.19
N PRO A 258 12.25 -23.58 -18.13
CA PRO A 258 12.50 -22.19 -17.74
C PRO A 258 13.94 -22.08 -17.21
N VAL A 259 14.67 -21.06 -17.65
CA VAL A 259 16.02 -20.74 -17.18
C VAL A 259 16.10 -19.26 -16.81
N SER A 260 16.89 -18.89 -15.81
CA SER A 260 16.99 -17.50 -15.32
C SER A 260 18.44 -17.03 -15.13
N THR A 261 19.43 -17.89 -15.36
CA THR A 261 20.86 -17.52 -15.30
C THR A 261 21.60 -17.93 -16.55
N GLN A 262 22.75 -17.29 -16.80
CA GLN A 262 23.61 -17.63 -17.94
C GLN A 262 24.15 -19.07 -17.84
N GLU A 263 24.40 -19.55 -16.63
CA GLU A 263 24.85 -20.91 -16.36
C GLU A 263 23.77 -21.94 -16.76
N GLU A 264 22.53 -21.71 -16.35
CA GLU A 264 21.39 -22.57 -16.73
C GLU A 264 21.17 -22.60 -18.25
N ILE A 265 21.37 -21.47 -18.94
CA ILE A 265 21.31 -21.41 -20.41
C ILE A 265 22.40 -22.31 -21.02
N GLN A 266 23.65 -22.19 -20.56
CA GLN A 266 24.75 -23.01 -21.06
C GLN A 266 24.50 -24.51 -20.84
N GLU A 267 23.98 -24.88 -19.66
CA GLU A 267 23.61 -26.26 -19.34
C GLU A 267 22.47 -26.76 -20.22
N ALA A 268 21.42 -25.95 -20.45
CA ALA A 268 20.30 -26.32 -21.30
C ALA A 268 20.73 -26.53 -22.77
N VAL A 269 21.58 -25.64 -23.29
CA VAL A 269 22.18 -25.77 -24.63
C VAL A 269 23.02 -27.05 -24.72
N ALA A 270 23.90 -27.29 -23.74
CA ALA A 270 24.73 -28.49 -23.67
C ALA A 270 23.91 -29.79 -23.56
N ALA A 271 22.78 -29.75 -22.87
CA ALA A 271 21.87 -30.88 -22.72
C ALA A 271 20.95 -31.09 -23.93
N GLY A 272 20.93 -30.16 -24.89
CA GLY A 272 20.08 -30.21 -26.08
C GLY A 272 18.59 -30.18 -25.75
N VAL A 273 18.19 -29.44 -24.70
CA VAL A 273 16.78 -29.28 -24.30
C VAL A 273 16.25 -27.92 -24.77
N LYS A 274 14.95 -27.84 -25.10
CA LYS A 274 14.30 -26.55 -25.36
C LYS A 274 14.24 -25.76 -24.06
N TYR A 275 14.57 -24.47 -24.11
CA TYR A 275 14.53 -23.60 -22.95
C TYR A 275 13.96 -22.22 -23.29
N ARG A 276 13.51 -21.50 -22.26
CA ARG A 276 13.08 -20.10 -22.34
C ARG A 276 13.68 -19.33 -21.18
N LEU A 277 14.34 -18.22 -21.49
CA LEU A 277 14.81 -17.27 -20.47
C LEU A 277 13.60 -16.59 -19.83
N VAL A 278 13.52 -16.64 -18.51
CA VAL A 278 12.47 -16.01 -17.71
C VAL A 278 13.09 -15.30 -16.50
N PRO A 279 12.40 -14.29 -15.93
CA PRO A 279 12.79 -13.71 -14.66
C PRO A 279 12.92 -14.76 -13.55
N ARG A 280 13.80 -14.48 -12.60
CA ARG A 280 14.09 -15.37 -11.47
C ARG A 280 12.82 -15.72 -10.68
N THR A 281 11.94 -14.76 -10.48
CA THR A 281 10.66 -14.97 -9.79
C THR A 281 9.81 -16.04 -10.46
N ILE A 282 9.66 -15.99 -11.79
CA ILE A 282 8.89 -16.99 -12.56
C ILE A 282 9.55 -18.36 -12.47
N ARG A 283 10.88 -18.43 -12.60
CA ARG A 283 11.67 -19.66 -12.45
C ARG A 283 11.42 -20.32 -11.10
N GLU A 284 11.48 -19.55 -10.01
CA GLU A 284 11.29 -20.02 -8.64
C GLU A 284 9.85 -20.51 -8.42
N LEU A 285 8.84 -19.79 -8.92
CA LEU A 285 7.44 -20.20 -8.80
C LEU A 285 7.15 -21.50 -9.55
N LEU A 286 7.62 -21.64 -10.80
CA LEU A 286 7.50 -22.90 -11.55
C LEU A 286 8.21 -24.05 -10.83
N GLY A 287 9.31 -23.77 -10.10
CA GLY A 287 10.02 -24.77 -9.29
C GLY A 287 9.22 -25.32 -8.11
N LYS A 288 8.17 -24.62 -7.66
CA LYS A 288 7.29 -25.08 -6.57
C LYS A 288 6.30 -26.17 -7.01
N ILE A 289 6.05 -26.28 -8.31
CA ILE A 289 5.03 -27.15 -8.90
C ILE A 289 5.62 -28.18 -9.88
N ARG A 290 6.75 -27.86 -10.50
CA ARG A 290 7.44 -28.73 -11.45
C ARG A 290 8.79 -29.15 -10.89
N SER A 291 9.17 -30.40 -11.11
CA SER A 291 10.55 -30.83 -10.89
C SER A 291 11.42 -30.34 -12.05
N ILE A 292 11.95 -29.13 -11.92
CA ILE A 292 12.77 -28.55 -12.99
C ILE A 292 14.19 -29.06 -12.83
N ARG A 293 14.62 -29.92 -13.77
CA ARG A 293 15.99 -30.46 -13.82
C ARG A 293 16.59 -30.18 -15.18
N ILE A 294 17.74 -29.50 -15.18
CA ILE A 294 18.60 -29.41 -16.37
C ILE A 294 19.54 -30.61 -16.34
N PRO A 295 19.48 -31.52 -17.32
CA PRO A 295 20.29 -32.73 -17.33
C PRO A 295 21.78 -32.41 -17.40
N THR A 296 22.55 -32.79 -16.38
CA THR A 296 23.99 -32.57 -16.36
C THR A 296 24.74 -33.59 -17.22
N GLY A 297 25.88 -33.18 -17.78
CA GLY A 297 26.84 -34.09 -18.41
C GLY A 297 26.89 -34.08 -19.95
N HIS A 298 26.50 -32.99 -20.61
CA HIS A 298 26.65 -32.79 -22.07
C HIS A 298 26.10 -33.93 -22.93
N LYS A 299 25.06 -34.63 -22.45
CA LYS A 299 24.43 -35.74 -23.18
C LYS A 299 23.03 -35.34 -23.61
N THR A 300 22.81 -35.34 -24.92
CA THR A 300 21.49 -35.08 -25.51
C THR A 300 20.44 -36.06 -24.99
N PRO A 301 19.13 -35.77 -25.09
CA PRO A 301 18.09 -36.70 -24.68
C PRO A 301 18.28 -38.08 -25.33
N ILE A 302 18.60 -38.11 -26.62
CA ILE A 302 18.90 -39.34 -27.38
C ILE A 302 20.09 -40.10 -26.78
N GLN A 303 21.20 -39.43 -26.48
CA GLN A 303 22.38 -40.08 -25.88
C GLN A 303 22.10 -40.63 -24.48
N ARG A 304 21.19 -40.00 -23.73
CA ARG A 304 20.74 -40.50 -22.43
C ARG A 304 19.86 -41.75 -22.58
N LEU A 305 18.93 -41.76 -23.54
CA LEU A 305 18.11 -42.94 -23.85
C LEU A 305 18.98 -44.10 -24.37
N GLU A 306 19.98 -43.83 -25.21
CA GLU A 306 20.94 -44.84 -25.67
C GLU A 306 21.76 -45.43 -24.51
N LYS A 307 22.13 -44.61 -23.52
CA LYS A 307 22.79 -45.09 -22.29
C LYS A 307 21.84 -45.97 -21.46
N LEU A 308 20.58 -45.56 -21.30
CA LEU A 308 19.58 -46.33 -20.55
C LEU A 308 19.29 -47.66 -21.23
N LYS A 309 19.16 -47.68 -22.56
CA LYS A 309 18.98 -48.90 -23.36
C LYS A 309 20.09 -49.93 -23.06
N LYS A 310 21.34 -49.49 -22.93
CA LYS A 310 22.48 -50.37 -22.59
C LYS A 310 22.39 -50.98 -21.18
N GLN A 311 21.53 -50.46 -20.31
CA GLN A 311 21.31 -50.94 -18.94
C GLN A 311 20.05 -51.80 -18.81
N LEU A 312 19.23 -51.88 -19.86
CA LEU A 312 18.00 -52.68 -19.92
C LEU A 312 18.23 -53.97 -20.72
N SER A 313 17.39 -54.97 -20.51
CA SER A 313 17.44 -56.27 -21.19
C SER A 313 16.04 -56.79 -21.52
N GLY A 314 15.93 -57.63 -22.55
CA GLY A 314 14.66 -58.21 -22.98
C GLY A 314 13.76 -57.19 -23.69
N GLU A 315 12.44 -57.41 -23.62
CA GLU A 315 11.41 -56.63 -24.32
C GLU A 315 11.53 -55.11 -24.07
N LEU A 316 11.85 -54.69 -22.83
CA LEU A 316 12.03 -53.28 -22.49
C LEU A 316 13.16 -52.58 -23.28
N ALA A 317 14.22 -53.30 -23.65
CA ALA A 317 15.34 -52.75 -24.41
C ALA A 317 15.02 -52.63 -25.91
N GLU A 318 14.12 -53.49 -26.41
CA GLU A 318 13.61 -53.45 -27.79
C GLU A 318 12.59 -52.33 -27.96
N GLU A 319 11.62 -52.19 -27.06
CA GLU A 319 10.65 -51.08 -27.06
C GLU A 319 11.36 -49.71 -27.04
N LEU A 320 12.37 -49.55 -26.18
CA LEU A 320 13.15 -48.32 -26.12
C LEU A 320 13.98 -48.08 -27.40
N ALA A 321 14.39 -49.13 -28.12
CA ALA A 321 15.11 -49.00 -29.37
C ALA A 321 14.24 -48.36 -30.46
N ASP A 322 12.98 -48.77 -30.54
CA ASP A 322 12.02 -48.26 -31.51
C ASP A 322 11.67 -46.80 -31.21
N ILE A 323 11.45 -46.45 -29.94
CA ILE A 323 11.24 -45.06 -29.50
C ILE A 323 12.43 -44.16 -29.88
N ILE A 324 13.67 -44.61 -29.67
CA ILE A 324 14.87 -43.84 -30.05
C ILE A 324 14.93 -43.64 -31.58
N LYS A 325 14.49 -44.62 -32.37
CA LYS A 325 14.49 -44.55 -33.83
C LYS A 325 13.46 -43.54 -34.33
N GLU A 326 12.26 -43.53 -33.77
CA GLU A 326 11.20 -42.56 -34.08
C GLU A 326 11.60 -41.12 -33.70
N LEU A 327 12.29 -40.93 -32.57
CA LEU A 327 12.75 -39.60 -32.15
C LEU A 327 13.91 -39.06 -33.00
N LYS A 328 14.56 -39.89 -33.82
CA LYS A 328 15.65 -39.51 -34.73
C LYS A 328 15.19 -39.20 -36.15
N SER A 329 14.00 -39.66 -36.55
CA SER A 329 13.39 -39.43 -37.86
C SER A 329 12.66 -38.10 -37.93
#